data_AF-W8P018-F1
#
_entry.id   AF-W8P018-F1
#
_cell.length_a   1.000
_cell.length_b   1.000
_cell.length_c   1.000
_cell.angle_alpha   90.00
_cell.angle_beta   90.00
_cell.angle_gamma   90.00
#
_symmetry.space_group_name_H-M   'P 1'
#
loop_
_entity.id
_entity.type
_entity.pdbx_description
1 polymer ?
#
loop_
_entity_poly.entity_id
_entity_poly.type
_entity_poly.pdbx_seq_one_letter_code
_entity_poly.pdbx_strand_id
1 'polypeptide(L)'
;MQLPDKAPLVENVVVTSAGELNELIKKALSEGKGAFLKIFAKDKNAKYYITVLFDSSKVLAVECLIVDNKQTLIGEDAVNLLKSLLGRPMVVDVYSLDEIEMKLSIAENLDVYSETPKIPLEELFSGGPVQPPKIEVPRPQPTQIPEEKPKEKPTIEEKPAPTATPKPAPKPAPKPAGGKPEIVVNFTGGRIPEEAFKKYAENIIKEASRIRGVSINRIEFDANVGEGVVYLNVHVYGSSESTDKRSLEIAEKRLFHIVSKHAPIILREAEYKPILRDISVVLNGEEARPQEIVEKDKKKTGAVTKDGRIQLSVLEDVWPYFSNFARTVVKELETAGMKVTKAYFDIKGRRELEINLSIAVEGPFDKATTEKTIRTILSRHAKELSSSINRYITVHNVEVELVERSLKRPAPAKKTVTSGKAAEILAKKELLEKEVERLLKEAGIEELAPLTEEKKKEAEETLLRSRIEPAIETLKNRIHAELKLIPRVTFKWLKLNHEIQGSTVYVDIEASFVKESVGGLFGAYSGVSDERIKRDITETINRIIRDVSSEYSVAIRPKKINVILR
;
A
#
# COMPACT_ATOMS: atom_id res chain seq x y z
N MET A 1 -1.49 -15.57 -8.90
CA MET A 1 -0.92 -14.41 -9.61
C MET A 1 -1.78 -13.18 -9.39
N GLN A 2 -1.17 -11.99 -9.42
CA GLN A 2 -1.90 -10.72 -9.50
C GLN A 2 -2.44 -10.52 -10.93
N LEU A 3 -3.55 -9.79 -11.01
CA LEU A 3 -4.27 -9.47 -12.23
C LEU A 3 -4.68 -7.99 -12.13
N PRO A 4 -4.52 -7.17 -13.18
CA PRO A 4 -5.05 -5.80 -13.21
C PRO A 4 -6.55 -5.75 -12.92
N ASP A 5 -7.04 -4.64 -12.35
CA ASP A 5 -8.46 -4.47 -11.99
C ASP A 5 -9.38 -4.47 -13.22
N LYS A 6 -9.80 -5.67 -13.65
CA LYS A 6 -10.62 -5.92 -14.83
C LYS A 6 -11.76 -6.88 -14.53
N ALA A 7 -12.92 -6.63 -15.14
CA ALA A 7 -14.04 -7.57 -15.14
C ALA A 7 -13.71 -8.83 -15.98
N PRO A 8 -14.19 -10.02 -15.58
CA PRO A 8 -14.09 -11.23 -16.39
C PRO A 8 -14.90 -11.09 -17.68
N LEU A 9 -14.37 -11.62 -18.79
CA LEU A 9 -15.10 -11.83 -20.04
C LEU A 9 -16.16 -12.93 -19.88
N VAL A 10 -15.84 -13.96 -19.08
CA VAL A 10 -16.81 -14.95 -18.61
C VAL A 10 -16.42 -15.40 -17.20
N GLU A 11 -17.38 -15.55 -16.29
CA GLU A 11 -17.17 -15.87 -14.87
C GLU A 11 -17.90 -17.17 -14.49
N ASN A 12 -17.33 -17.95 -13.57
CA ASN A 12 -17.88 -19.20 -13.05
C ASN A 12 -18.31 -20.24 -14.12
N VAL A 13 -17.64 -20.29 -15.28
CA VAL A 13 -18.00 -21.22 -16.36
C VAL A 13 -17.63 -22.65 -15.97
N VAL A 14 -18.60 -23.56 -15.95
CA VAL A 14 -18.30 -25.00 -15.79
C VAL A 14 -17.81 -25.56 -17.12
N VAL A 15 -16.53 -25.91 -17.16
CA VAL A 15 -15.83 -26.52 -18.29
C VAL A 15 -15.69 -28.02 -17.99
N THR A 16 -16.14 -28.85 -18.92
CA THR A 16 -16.16 -30.32 -18.79
C THR A 16 -15.16 -31.02 -19.69
N SER A 17 -14.78 -30.42 -20.82
CA SER A 17 -13.78 -30.95 -21.76
C SER A 17 -12.59 -30.02 -21.99
N ALA A 18 -11.48 -30.57 -22.48
CA ALA A 18 -10.32 -29.78 -22.90
C ALA A 18 -10.62 -28.91 -24.15
N GLY A 19 -11.63 -29.29 -24.96
CA GLY A 19 -12.09 -28.52 -26.12
C GLY A 19 -12.77 -27.22 -25.70
N GLU A 20 -13.72 -27.30 -24.76
CA GLU A 20 -14.39 -26.13 -24.17
C GLU A 20 -13.39 -25.13 -23.58
N LEU A 21 -12.34 -25.62 -22.89
CA LEU A 21 -11.29 -24.74 -22.33
C LEU A 21 -10.51 -24.00 -23.44
N ASN A 22 -10.17 -24.71 -24.52
CA ASN A 22 -9.44 -24.16 -25.66
C ASN A 22 -10.29 -23.15 -26.44
N GLU A 23 -11.59 -23.39 -26.59
CA GLU A 23 -12.53 -22.43 -27.19
C GLU A 23 -12.68 -21.15 -26.37
N LEU A 24 -12.77 -21.25 -25.03
CA LEU A 24 -12.80 -20.09 -24.13
C LEU A 24 -11.52 -19.27 -24.20
N ILE A 25 -10.35 -19.92 -24.24
CA ILE A 25 -9.04 -19.24 -24.40
C ILE A 25 -8.97 -18.56 -25.77
N LYS A 26 -9.35 -19.25 -26.85
CA LYS A 26 -9.38 -18.67 -28.20
C LYS A 26 -10.34 -17.48 -28.31
N LYS A 27 -11.49 -17.51 -27.64
CA LYS A 27 -12.39 -16.37 -27.56
C LYS A 27 -11.69 -15.17 -26.89
N ALA A 28 -11.09 -15.36 -25.71
CA ALA A 28 -10.37 -14.29 -25.02
C ALA A 28 -9.20 -13.72 -25.84
N LEU A 29 -8.45 -14.58 -26.55
CA LEU A 29 -7.38 -14.21 -27.47
C LEU A 29 -7.86 -13.62 -28.80
N SER A 30 -9.17 -13.67 -29.12
CA SER A 30 -9.77 -12.95 -30.25
C SER A 30 -10.21 -11.53 -29.88
N GLU A 31 -10.45 -11.28 -28.59
CA GLU A 31 -10.85 -9.98 -28.04
C GLU A 31 -9.67 -9.18 -27.44
N GLY A 32 -8.51 -9.83 -27.23
CA GLY A 32 -7.31 -9.23 -26.63
C GLY A 32 -6.00 -9.69 -27.27
N LYS A 33 -4.86 -9.27 -26.70
CA LYS A 33 -3.50 -9.74 -27.05
C LYS A 33 -3.00 -10.87 -26.15
N GLY A 34 -3.55 -10.99 -24.95
CA GLY A 34 -3.33 -12.11 -24.04
C GLY A 34 -4.64 -12.56 -23.39
N ALA A 35 -4.56 -13.66 -22.65
CA ALA A 35 -5.68 -14.15 -21.85
C ALA A 35 -5.18 -14.59 -20.47
N PHE A 36 -5.94 -14.28 -19.43
CA PHE A 36 -5.69 -14.76 -18.07
C PHE A 36 -6.89 -15.59 -17.60
N LEU A 37 -6.61 -16.75 -17.00
CA LEU A 37 -7.62 -17.67 -16.49
C LEU A 37 -7.44 -17.87 -14.98
N LYS A 38 -8.56 -17.97 -14.26
CA LYS A 38 -8.64 -18.53 -12.90
C LYS A 38 -9.40 -19.84 -13.00
N ILE A 39 -8.79 -20.96 -12.63
CA ILE A 39 -9.34 -22.30 -12.76
C ILE A 39 -9.44 -22.93 -11.37
N PHE A 40 -10.66 -23.20 -10.92
CA PHE A 40 -10.92 -24.04 -9.76
C PHE A 40 -11.22 -25.47 -10.21
N ALA A 41 -10.32 -26.40 -9.88
CA ALA A 41 -10.42 -27.81 -10.24
C ALA A 41 -10.35 -28.69 -8.99
N LYS A 42 -10.84 -29.93 -9.09
CA LYS A 42 -10.77 -30.92 -8.00
C LYS A 42 -10.51 -32.30 -8.57
N ASP A 43 -9.76 -33.13 -7.84
CA ASP A 43 -9.70 -34.56 -8.10
C ASP A 43 -9.98 -35.43 -6.86
N LYS A 44 -9.47 -36.67 -6.84
CA LYS A 44 -9.61 -37.61 -5.71
C LYS A 44 -8.66 -37.31 -4.55
N ASN A 45 -7.61 -36.52 -4.78
CA ASN A 45 -6.51 -36.24 -3.86
C ASN A 45 -6.65 -34.86 -3.23
N ALA A 46 -6.93 -33.83 -4.03
CA ALA A 46 -7.02 -32.44 -3.56
C ALA A 46 -7.94 -31.55 -4.41
N LYS A 47 -8.14 -30.32 -3.94
CA LYS A 47 -8.68 -29.18 -4.69
C LYS A 47 -7.53 -28.26 -5.12
N TYR A 48 -7.66 -27.66 -6.29
CA TYR A 48 -6.64 -26.84 -6.93
C TYR A 48 -7.24 -25.51 -7.35
N TYR A 49 -6.52 -24.42 -7.08
CA TYR A 49 -6.81 -23.10 -7.62
C TYR A 49 -5.63 -22.67 -8.48
N ILE A 50 -5.79 -22.73 -9.79
CA ILE A 50 -4.74 -22.49 -10.78
C ILE A 50 -4.99 -21.13 -11.42
N THR A 51 -3.95 -20.31 -11.53
CA THR A 51 -3.95 -19.11 -12.37
C THR A 51 -3.02 -19.31 -13.55
N VAL A 52 -3.45 -18.88 -14.74
CA VAL A 52 -2.74 -19.13 -16.00
C VAL A 52 -2.77 -17.87 -16.87
N LEU A 53 -1.62 -17.47 -17.41
CA LEU A 53 -1.48 -16.36 -18.36
C LEU A 53 -1.00 -16.89 -19.71
N PHE A 54 -1.59 -16.39 -20.81
CA PHE A 54 -1.32 -16.77 -22.19
C PHE A 54 -1.07 -15.54 -23.07
N ASP A 55 -0.24 -15.70 -24.12
CA ASP A 55 -0.29 -14.83 -25.31
C ASP A 55 -1.01 -15.56 -26.46
N SER A 56 -1.03 -14.96 -27.66
CA SER A 56 -1.66 -15.52 -28.86
C SER A 56 -1.00 -16.80 -29.42
N SER A 57 0.00 -17.38 -28.75
CA SER A 57 0.80 -18.52 -29.22
C SER A 57 1.16 -19.54 -28.12
N LYS A 58 1.35 -19.11 -26.87
CA LYS A 58 1.93 -19.94 -25.81
C LYS A 58 1.52 -19.54 -24.40
N VAL A 59 1.77 -20.45 -23.46
CA VAL A 59 1.67 -20.20 -22.02
C VAL A 59 2.79 -19.27 -21.58
N LEU A 60 2.46 -18.24 -20.79
CA LEU A 60 3.42 -17.26 -20.25
C LEU A 60 3.75 -17.50 -18.78
N ALA A 61 2.75 -17.74 -17.93
CA ALA A 61 2.93 -17.94 -16.50
C ALA A 61 1.86 -18.90 -15.95
N VAL A 62 2.25 -19.83 -15.07
CA VAL A 62 1.33 -20.75 -14.36
C VAL A 62 1.70 -20.84 -12.89
N GLU A 63 0.70 -20.64 -12.02
CA GLU A 63 0.78 -20.87 -10.58
C GLU A 63 -0.44 -21.69 -10.13
N CYS A 64 -0.23 -22.74 -9.35
CA CYS A 64 -1.27 -23.55 -8.74
C CYS A 64 -1.16 -23.57 -7.22
N LEU A 65 -2.21 -23.11 -6.53
CA LEU A 65 -2.39 -23.33 -5.10
C LEU A 65 -3.17 -24.63 -4.85
N ILE A 66 -2.53 -25.61 -4.21
CA ILE A 66 -3.19 -26.78 -3.66
C ILE A 66 -3.91 -26.36 -2.38
N VAL A 67 -5.24 -26.39 -2.38
CA VAL A 67 -6.05 -25.71 -1.34
C VAL A 67 -5.97 -26.43 0.00
N ASP A 68 -5.91 -27.77 -0.01
CA ASP A 68 -6.06 -28.58 1.20
C ASP A 68 -4.78 -28.62 2.08
N ASN A 69 -3.58 -28.42 1.49
CA ASN A 69 -2.31 -28.29 2.22
C ASN A 69 -1.68 -26.87 2.14
N LYS A 70 -2.26 -25.96 1.34
CA LYS A 70 -1.76 -24.60 1.04
C LYS A 70 -0.39 -24.55 0.37
N GLN A 71 0.01 -25.59 -0.35
CA GLN A 71 1.24 -25.62 -1.12
C GLN A 71 1.02 -24.91 -2.47
N THR A 72 1.89 -23.94 -2.79
CA THR A 72 1.97 -23.37 -4.13
C THR A 72 2.94 -24.18 -4.99
N LEU A 73 2.54 -24.47 -6.22
CA LEU A 73 3.39 -24.96 -7.31
C LEU A 73 3.49 -23.87 -8.38
N ILE A 74 4.67 -23.70 -8.96
CA ILE A 74 4.97 -22.71 -9.99
C ILE A 74 5.58 -23.42 -11.20
N GLY A 75 5.39 -22.87 -12.39
CA GLY A 75 6.12 -23.27 -13.58
C GLY A 75 5.82 -24.69 -14.07
N GLU A 76 6.86 -25.49 -14.32
CA GLU A 76 6.71 -26.81 -14.96
C GLU A 76 5.81 -27.77 -14.16
N ASP A 77 5.95 -27.84 -12.84
CA ASP A 77 5.06 -28.65 -11.99
C ASP A 77 3.60 -28.20 -12.08
N ALA A 78 3.36 -26.88 -12.15
CA ALA A 78 2.02 -26.33 -12.29
C ALA A 78 1.42 -26.58 -13.68
N VAL A 79 2.24 -26.54 -14.75
CA VAL A 79 1.82 -26.93 -16.11
C VAL A 79 1.51 -28.43 -16.20
N ASN A 80 2.35 -29.29 -15.63
CA ASN A 80 2.13 -30.74 -15.64
C ASN A 80 0.88 -31.13 -14.84
N LEU A 81 0.64 -30.48 -13.70
CA LEU A 81 -0.61 -30.62 -12.95
C LEU A 81 -1.82 -30.15 -13.77
N LEU A 82 -1.74 -28.98 -14.42
CA LEU A 82 -2.79 -28.47 -15.32
C LEU A 82 -3.10 -29.45 -16.46
N LYS A 83 -2.07 -29.97 -17.16
CA LYS A 83 -2.19 -31.03 -18.19
C LYS A 83 -2.92 -32.27 -17.63
N SER A 84 -2.64 -32.69 -16.40
CA SER A 84 -3.31 -33.85 -15.76
C SER A 84 -4.78 -33.63 -15.36
N LEU A 85 -5.23 -32.38 -15.36
CA LEU A 85 -6.60 -31.97 -15.02
C LEU A 85 -7.47 -31.66 -16.25
N LEU A 86 -6.88 -31.55 -17.44
CA LEU A 86 -7.62 -31.39 -18.70
C LEU A 86 -8.61 -32.55 -18.91
N GLY A 87 -9.85 -32.23 -19.31
CA GLY A 87 -10.93 -33.22 -19.44
C GLY A 87 -11.57 -33.67 -18.12
N ARG A 88 -11.32 -32.97 -17.01
CA ARG A 88 -12.11 -33.08 -15.76
C ARG A 88 -13.00 -31.84 -15.59
N PRO A 89 -14.18 -31.95 -14.97
CA PRO A 89 -15.00 -30.79 -14.62
C PRO A 89 -14.24 -29.78 -13.75
N MET A 90 -14.17 -28.55 -14.23
CA MET A 90 -13.51 -27.41 -13.57
C MET A 90 -14.36 -26.14 -13.75
N VAL A 91 -14.24 -25.19 -12.81
CA VAL A 91 -14.88 -23.88 -12.89
C VAL A 91 -13.84 -22.87 -13.34
N VAL A 92 -14.15 -22.05 -14.34
CA VAL A 92 -13.19 -21.14 -14.98
C VAL A 92 -13.74 -19.72 -15.08
N ASP A 93 -12.95 -18.76 -14.59
CA ASP A 93 -13.08 -17.35 -14.95
C ASP A 93 -12.05 -17.01 -16.03
N VAL A 94 -12.47 -16.27 -17.05
CA VAL A 94 -11.69 -15.94 -18.24
C VAL A 94 -11.63 -14.43 -18.40
N TYR A 95 -10.43 -13.88 -18.59
CA TYR A 95 -10.18 -12.47 -18.80
C TYR A 95 -9.40 -12.29 -20.12
N SER A 96 -9.90 -11.48 -21.05
CA SER A 96 -9.10 -10.99 -22.18
C SER A 96 -8.22 -9.84 -21.70
N LEU A 97 -6.96 -9.79 -22.13
CA LEU A 97 -6.00 -8.74 -21.79
C LEU A 97 -5.57 -7.99 -23.06
N ASP A 98 -5.49 -6.66 -23.00
CA ASP A 98 -4.81 -5.86 -24.01
C ASP A 98 -3.28 -5.94 -23.87
N GLU A 99 -2.54 -5.24 -24.73
CA GLU A 99 -1.07 -5.31 -24.74
C GLU A 99 -0.42 -4.66 -23.50
N ILE A 100 -1.10 -3.71 -22.86
CA ILE A 100 -0.63 -3.00 -21.66
C ILE A 100 -0.94 -3.84 -20.42
N GLU A 101 -2.18 -4.33 -20.29
CA GLU A 101 -2.62 -5.22 -19.21
C GLU A 101 -1.81 -6.53 -19.19
N MET A 102 -1.50 -7.10 -20.36
CA MET A 102 -0.64 -8.28 -20.48
C MET A 102 0.78 -7.99 -19.99
N LYS A 103 1.39 -6.85 -20.39
CA LYS A 103 2.72 -6.44 -19.91
C LYS A 103 2.75 -6.15 -18.41
N LEU A 104 1.68 -5.54 -17.89
CA LEU A 104 1.53 -5.28 -16.46
C LEU A 104 1.42 -6.59 -15.67
N SER A 105 0.57 -7.53 -16.10
CA SER A 105 0.44 -8.84 -15.47
C SER A 105 1.74 -9.67 -15.53
N ILE A 106 2.57 -9.53 -16.59
CA ILE A 106 3.92 -10.11 -16.63
C ILE A 106 4.84 -9.44 -15.59
N ALA A 107 4.82 -8.11 -15.48
CA ALA A 107 5.67 -7.36 -14.55
C ALA A 107 5.31 -7.62 -13.07
N GLU A 108 4.02 -7.73 -12.74
CA GLU A 108 3.50 -8.05 -11.41
C GLU A 108 3.76 -9.50 -10.98
N ASN A 109 4.04 -10.41 -11.94
CA ASN A 109 4.25 -11.84 -11.70
C ASN A 109 5.57 -12.35 -12.31
N LEU A 110 6.62 -11.51 -12.29
CA LEU A 110 7.88 -11.75 -13.00
C LEU A 110 8.56 -13.08 -12.58
N ASP A 111 8.45 -13.47 -11.31
CA ASP A 111 9.03 -14.71 -10.79
C ASP A 111 8.33 -15.94 -11.42
N VAL A 112 6.99 -15.97 -11.35
CA VAL A 112 6.15 -17.02 -11.97
C VAL A 112 6.35 -17.08 -13.48
N TYR A 113 6.47 -15.91 -14.13
CA TYR A 113 6.80 -15.82 -15.55
C TYR A 113 8.20 -16.39 -15.85
N SER A 114 9.19 -16.17 -15.00
CA SER A 114 10.56 -16.65 -15.22
C SER A 114 10.69 -18.17 -15.08
N GLU A 115 9.97 -18.76 -14.13
CA GLU A 115 9.96 -20.20 -13.88
C GLU A 115 9.02 -21.00 -14.81
N THR A 116 8.11 -20.34 -15.53
CA THR A 116 7.15 -21.04 -16.41
C THR A 116 7.73 -21.38 -17.79
N PRO A 117 7.78 -22.66 -18.20
CA PRO A 117 8.19 -23.04 -19.54
C PRO A 117 7.20 -22.53 -20.59
N LYS A 118 7.72 -21.94 -21.68
CA LYS A 118 6.95 -21.20 -22.69
C LYS A 118 6.33 -22.10 -23.76
N ILE A 119 5.55 -23.07 -23.28
CA ILE A 119 4.94 -24.16 -24.05
C ILE A 119 3.84 -23.62 -24.98
N PRO A 120 3.83 -23.98 -26.28
CA PRO A 120 2.78 -23.59 -27.23
C PRO A 120 1.36 -23.98 -26.79
N LEU A 121 0.36 -23.20 -27.20
CA LEU A 121 -1.05 -23.49 -26.92
C LEU A 121 -1.46 -24.88 -27.41
N GLU A 122 -1.01 -25.27 -28.60
CA GLU A 122 -1.28 -26.59 -29.19
C GLU A 122 -0.71 -27.71 -28.32
N GLU A 123 0.50 -27.53 -27.78
CA GLU A 123 1.23 -28.52 -26.98
C GLU A 123 0.71 -28.61 -25.53
N LEU A 124 0.02 -27.57 -25.04
CA LEU A 124 -0.76 -27.67 -23.81
C LEU A 124 -1.92 -28.67 -23.96
N PHE A 125 -2.59 -28.68 -25.11
CA PHE A 125 -3.80 -29.48 -25.36
C PHE A 125 -3.57 -30.81 -26.09
N SER A 126 -2.38 -31.05 -26.68
CA SER A 126 -2.07 -32.29 -27.40
C SER A 126 -1.54 -33.43 -26.53
N GLY A 127 -1.52 -33.28 -25.21
CA GLY A 127 -1.02 -34.28 -24.27
C GLY A 127 -2.06 -35.34 -23.90
N GLY A 128 -1.72 -36.62 -24.13
CA GLY A 128 -2.35 -37.73 -23.41
C GLY A 128 -2.05 -37.68 -21.90
N PRO A 129 -2.70 -38.52 -21.06
CA PRO A 129 -2.60 -38.42 -19.60
C PRO A 129 -1.20 -38.73 -19.08
N VAL A 130 -0.40 -37.67 -18.86
CA VAL A 130 0.85 -37.71 -18.09
C VAL A 130 0.51 -38.08 -16.65
N GLN A 131 1.28 -38.98 -16.04
CA GLN A 131 1.08 -39.34 -14.64
C GLN A 131 1.35 -38.10 -13.75
N PRO A 132 0.47 -37.78 -12.79
CA PRO A 132 0.70 -36.66 -11.89
C PRO A 132 1.97 -36.89 -11.06
N PRO A 133 2.73 -35.83 -10.70
CA PRO A 133 3.92 -35.96 -9.89
C PRO A 133 3.61 -36.67 -8.57
N LYS A 134 4.51 -37.55 -8.13
CA LYS A 134 4.29 -38.47 -7.02
C LYS A 134 4.47 -37.77 -5.67
N ILE A 135 3.51 -36.91 -5.31
CA ILE A 135 3.48 -36.19 -4.04
C ILE A 135 3.45 -37.20 -2.89
N GLU A 136 4.55 -37.29 -2.14
CA GLU A 136 4.64 -38.13 -0.95
C GLU A 136 3.86 -37.50 0.21
N VAL A 137 2.57 -37.83 0.32
CA VAL A 137 1.74 -37.47 1.46
C VAL A 137 2.17 -38.32 2.67
N PRO A 138 2.66 -37.72 3.78
CA PRO A 138 2.98 -38.49 4.98
C PRO A 138 1.70 -39.11 5.55
N ARG A 139 1.69 -40.45 5.69
CA ARG A 139 0.57 -41.15 6.35
C ARG A 139 0.48 -40.70 7.81
N PRO A 140 -0.68 -40.21 8.29
CA PRO A 140 -0.90 -40.06 9.73
C PRO A 140 -0.86 -41.43 10.39
N GLN A 141 -0.14 -41.56 11.50
CA GLN A 141 -0.15 -42.77 12.32
C GLN A 141 -1.51 -42.91 13.03
N PRO A 142 -2.06 -44.13 13.19
CA PRO A 142 -3.34 -44.32 13.85
C PRO A 142 -3.23 -44.08 15.35
N THR A 143 -3.86 -43.00 15.83
CA THR A 143 -4.02 -42.75 17.28
C THR A 143 -4.96 -43.81 17.86
N GLN A 144 -4.56 -44.41 18.99
CA GLN A 144 -5.33 -45.46 19.66
C GLN A 144 -6.64 -44.90 20.27
N ILE A 145 -7.68 -45.73 20.28
CA ILE A 145 -8.99 -45.45 20.90
C ILE A 145 -9.04 -46.15 22.26
N PRO A 146 -9.20 -45.43 23.38
CA PRO A 146 -9.63 -46.01 24.66
C PRO A 146 -11.16 -46.20 24.70
N GLU A 147 -11.63 -47.28 25.33
CA GLU A 147 -13.03 -47.70 25.35
C GLU A 147 -13.93 -46.95 26.36
N GLU A 148 -15.24 -47.02 26.16
CA GLU A 148 -16.26 -46.57 27.13
C GLU A 148 -16.42 -47.53 28.33
N LYS A 149 -16.66 -46.99 29.53
CA LYS A 149 -17.61 -47.54 30.54
C LYS A 149 -17.89 -46.52 31.68
N PRO A 150 -18.93 -46.68 32.53
CA PRO A 150 -20.02 -45.70 32.50
C PRO A 150 -20.34 -45.05 33.87
N LYS A 151 -21.42 -44.26 33.87
CA LYS A 151 -21.96 -43.50 35.01
C LYS A 151 -22.36 -44.37 36.20
N GLU A 152 -22.21 -43.82 37.40
CA GLU A 152 -22.95 -44.21 38.60
C GLU A 152 -23.59 -42.98 39.29
N LYS A 153 -24.42 -43.18 40.33
CA LYS A 153 -25.27 -42.15 40.97
C LYS A 153 -24.87 -41.90 42.44
N PRO A 154 -25.33 -40.80 43.07
CA PRO A 154 -24.80 -40.32 44.34
C PRO A 154 -25.46 -40.93 45.59
N THR A 155 -24.74 -40.84 46.71
CA THR A 155 -25.23 -41.08 48.09
C THR A 155 -25.09 -39.79 48.91
N ILE A 156 -25.89 -39.65 49.99
CA ILE A 156 -26.08 -38.43 50.79
C ILE A 156 -25.61 -38.70 52.26
N GLU A 157 -25.66 -37.66 53.11
CA GLU A 157 -25.51 -37.68 54.58
C GLU A 157 -24.07 -37.83 55.14
N GLU A 158 -23.68 -37.20 56.26
CA GLU A 158 -24.38 -36.18 57.09
C GLU A 158 -23.40 -35.16 57.74
N LYS A 159 -23.93 -34.30 58.62
CA LYS A 159 -23.31 -33.17 59.33
C LYS A 159 -22.88 -33.62 60.76
N PRO A 160 -22.02 -32.88 61.49
CA PRO A 160 -22.53 -31.73 62.24
C PRO A 160 -21.58 -30.50 62.30
N ALA A 161 -22.08 -29.43 62.92
CA ALA A 161 -21.38 -28.18 63.28
C ALA A 161 -21.45 -28.01 64.83
N PRO A 162 -21.22 -26.85 65.50
CA PRO A 162 -20.79 -25.51 65.07
C PRO A 162 -19.34 -25.20 65.56
N THR A 163 -18.77 -23.98 65.57
CA THR A 163 -19.22 -22.58 65.35
C THR A 163 -18.06 -21.82 64.64
N ALA A 164 -17.97 -20.49 64.42
CA ALA A 164 -18.67 -19.30 64.93
C ALA A 164 -18.81 -18.19 63.86
N THR A 165 -19.39 -17.05 64.27
CA THR A 165 -19.57 -15.79 63.53
C THR A 165 -19.37 -14.61 64.52
N PRO A 166 -19.26 -13.32 64.14
CA PRO A 166 -19.66 -12.66 62.87
C PRO A 166 -18.53 -11.76 62.27
N LYS A 167 -18.71 -10.85 61.30
CA LYS A 167 -19.92 -10.33 60.63
C LYS A 167 -19.80 -10.31 59.07
N PRO A 168 -19.91 -9.23 58.25
CA PRO A 168 -20.31 -9.41 56.84
C PRO A 168 -19.34 -8.91 55.74
N ALA A 169 -19.47 -9.50 54.55
CA ALA A 169 -19.32 -8.85 53.24
C ALA A 169 -20.40 -9.42 52.29
N PRO A 170 -20.80 -8.73 51.19
CA PRO A 170 -21.99 -9.11 50.43
C PRO A 170 -21.86 -10.39 49.58
N LYS A 171 -23.01 -11.00 49.25
CA LYS A 171 -23.13 -12.19 48.39
C LYS A 171 -22.62 -11.94 46.95
N PRO A 172 -21.91 -12.90 46.35
CA PRO A 172 -22.01 -13.16 44.91
C PRO A 172 -23.43 -13.65 44.56
N ALA A 173 -24.02 -13.09 43.50
CA ALA A 173 -25.27 -13.58 42.92
C ALA A 173 -25.04 -14.88 42.10
N PRO A 174 -26.05 -15.74 41.90
CA PRO A 174 -25.89 -17.04 41.25
C PRO A 174 -25.65 -16.92 39.73
N LYS A 175 -24.95 -17.90 39.14
CA LYS A 175 -24.83 -18.06 37.68
C LYS A 175 -26.22 -18.19 37.03
N PRO A 176 -26.59 -17.35 36.06
CA PRO A 176 -27.73 -17.61 35.19
C PRO A 176 -27.41 -18.77 34.24
N ALA A 177 -28.28 -19.78 34.20
CA ALA A 177 -28.36 -20.67 33.05
C ALA A 177 -29.18 -19.98 31.93
N GLY A 178 -28.88 -20.30 30.67
CA GLY A 178 -29.45 -19.74 29.43
C GLY A 178 -30.63 -18.76 29.56
N GLY A 179 -30.33 -17.47 29.62
CA GLY A 179 -31.29 -16.36 29.68
C GLY A 179 -30.69 -15.07 29.11
N LYS A 180 -31.54 -14.11 28.75
CA LYS A 180 -31.17 -12.84 28.09
C LYS A 180 -30.01 -12.11 28.79
N PRO A 181 -29.10 -11.45 28.07
CA PRO A 181 -28.00 -10.68 28.67
C PRO A 181 -28.51 -9.64 29.66
N GLU A 182 -27.80 -9.47 30.77
CA GLU A 182 -28.17 -8.51 31.81
C GLU A 182 -27.90 -7.06 31.34
N ILE A 183 -28.85 -6.16 31.54
CA ILE A 183 -28.73 -4.75 31.16
C ILE A 183 -28.87 -3.90 32.42
N VAL A 184 -27.82 -3.17 32.77
CA VAL A 184 -27.77 -2.27 33.93
C VAL A 184 -27.63 -0.83 33.45
N VAL A 185 -28.42 0.07 34.02
CA VAL A 185 -28.41 1.50 33.69
C VAL A 185 -28.31 2.31 34.97
N ASN A 186 -27.19 3.01 35.16
CA ASN A 186 -26.95 3.88 36.30
C ASN A 186 -27.12 5.34 35.83
N PHE A 187 -27.96 6.12 36.53
CA PHE A 187 -28.19 7.53 36.20
C PHE A 187 -27.55 8.48 37.21
N THR A 188 -26.86 9.50 36.71
CA THR A 188 -26.29 10.60 37.52
C THR A 188 -26.76 11.94 36.96
N GLY A 189 -27.15 12.89 37.82
CA GLY A 189 -27.56 14.24 37.40
C GLY A 189 -29.00 14.38 36.87
N GLY A 190 -29.68 13.30 36.51
CA GLY A 190 -31.06 13.33 36.03
C GLY A 190 -31.68 11.94 35.86
N ARG A 191 -32.77 11.84 35.10
CA ARG A 191 -33.39 10.58 34.66
C ARG A 191 -33.79 10.68 33.18
N ILE A 192 -33.66 9.56 32.47
CA ILE A 192 -33.99 9.41 31.06
C ILE A 192 -34.86 8.13 30.94
N PRO A 193 -35.80 8.01 29.99
CA PRO A 193 -36.51 6.75 29.75
C PRO A 193 -35.56 5.56 29.57
N GLU A 194 -35.63 4.58 30.48
CA GLU A 194 -34.85 3.34 30.41
C GLU A 194 -35.11 2.56 29.10
N GLU A 195 -36.27 2.77 28.48
CA GLU A 195 -36.64 2.16 27.20
C GLU A 195 -35.67 2.52 26.07
N ALA A 196 -35.13 3.75 26.06
CA ALA A 196 -34.11 4.17 25.11
C ALA A 196 -32.82 3.34 25.27
N PHE A 197 -32.42 3.05 26.51
CA PHE A 197 -31.25 2.24 26.84
C PHE A 197 -31.50 0.75 26.57
N LYS A 198 -32.70 0.24 26.83
CA LYS A 198 -33.10 -1.13 26.49
C LYS A 198 -33.09 -1.36 24.98
N LYS A 199 -33.69 -0.45 24.18
CA LYS A 199 -33.63 -0.48 22.71
C LYS A 199 -32.20 -0.35 22.16
N TYR A 200 -31.36 0.46 22.80
CA TYR A 200 -29.93 0.58 22.45
C TYR A 200 -29.17 -0.74 22.70
N ALA A 201 -29.32 -1.32 23.89
CA ALA A 201 -28.73 -2.60 24.26
C ALA A 201 -29.19 -3.75 23.35
N GLU A 202 -30.50 -3.84 23.05
CA GLU A 202 -31.05 -4.86 22.15
C GLU A 202 -30.40 -4.82 20.76
N ASN A 203 -30.13 -3.62 20.23
CA ASN A 203 -29.44 -3.48 18.94
C ASN A 203 -27.94 -3.82 19.02
N ILE A 204 -27.27 -3.49 20.13
CA ILE A 204 -25.89 -3.98 20.39
C ILE A 204 -25.86 -5.51 20.40
N ILE A 205 -26.73 -6.15 21.20
CA ILE A 205 -26.81 -7.62 21.34
C ILE A 205 -27.15 -8.30 20.00
N LYS A 206 -28.09 -7.73 19.25
CA LYS A 206 -28.55 -8.25 17.94
C LYS A 206 -27.51 -8.15 16.82
N GLU A 207 -26.60 -7.18 16.88
CA GLU A 207 -25.49 -7.08 15.92
C GLU A 207 -24.25 -7.83 16.41
N ALA A 208 -23.99 -7.85 17.72
CA ALA A 208 -22.90 -8.61 18.32
C ALA A 208 -23.05 -10.13 18.14
N SER A 209 -24.27 -10.68 18.19
CA SER A 209 -24.54 -12.10 17.93
C SER A 209 -24.24 -12.56 16.51
N ARG A 210 -23.95 -11.62 15.58
CA ARG A 210 -23.45 -11.91 14.23
C ARG A 210 -21.92 -12.03 14.18
N ILE A 211 -21.22 -11.70 15.26
CA ILE A 211 -19.78 -11.94 15.40
C ILE A 211 -19.62 -13.41 15.81
N ARG A 212 -19.08 -14.23 14.89
CA ARG A 212 -18.89 -15.66 15.09
C ARG A 212 -18.07 -15.93 16.37
N GLY A 213 -18.63 -16.72 17.27
CA GLY A 213 -17.98 -17.15 18.50
C GLY A 213 -17.95 -16.12 19.63
N VAL A 214 -18.78 -15.06 19.58
CA VAL A 214 -18.88 -14.04 20.64
C VAL A 214 -20.28 -14.03 21.25
N SER A 215 -20.33 -14.03 22.58
CA SER A 215 -21.56 -13.93 23.39
C SER A 215 -21.45 -12.77 24.37
N ILE A 216 -22.45 -11.87 24.39
CA ILE A 216 -22.56 -10.82 25.41
C ILE A 216 -23.33 -11.41 26.60
N ASN A 217 -22.79 -11.20 27.80
CA ASN A 217 -23.35 -11.68 29.06
C ASN A 217 -24.02 -10.53 29.85
N ARG A 218 -23.42 -9.33 29.85
CA ARG A 218 -23.92 -8.14 30.56
C ARG A 218 -23.51 -6.86 29.83
N ILE A 219 -24.36 -5.84 29.85
CA ILE A 219 -24.04 -4.47 29.41
C ILE A 219 -24.39 -3.50 30.53
N GLU A 220 -23.44 -2.65 30.90
CA GLU A 220 -23.64 -1.57 31.87
C GLU A 220 -23.52 -0.21 31.17
N PHE A 221 -24.42 0.71 31.51
CA PHE A 221 -24.42 2.09 31.04
C PHE A 221 -24.39 3.04 32.24
N ASP A 222 -23.32 3.82 32.38
CA ASP A 222 -23.30 4.94 33.32
C ASP A 222 -23.65 6.23 32.55
N ALA A 223 -24.85 6.75 32.78
CA ALA A 223 -25.42 7.89 32.10
C ALA A 223 -25.41 9.14 33.00
N ASN A 224 -24.54 10.10 32.68
CA ASN A 224 -24.50 11.41 33.32
C ASN A 224 -25.30 12.40 32.47
N VAL A 225 -26.43 12.85 33.00
CA VAL A 225 -27.46 13.64 32.31
C VAL A 225 -27.19 15.14 32.50
N GLY A 226 -27.03 15.86 31.38
CA GLY A 226 -26.97 17.32 31.34
C GLY A 226 -28.10 17.91 30.49
N GLU A 227 -28.07 19.23 30.29
CA GLU A 227 -29.06 19.95 29.49
C GLU A 227 -28.96 19.55 28.00
N GLY A 228 -29.95 18.80 27.50
CA GLY A 228 -30.03 18.30 26.11
C GLY A 228 -28.96 17.28 25.69
N VAL A 229 -28.01 16.95 26.58
CA VAL A 229 -26.83 16.12 26.28
C VAL A 229 -26.63 15.09 27.39
N VAL A 230 -26.33 13.85 27.01
CA VAL A 230 -26.09 12.74 27.96
C VAL A 230 -24.72 12.14 27.69
N TYR A 231 -23.88 12.19 28.71
CA TYR A 231 -22.56 11.58 28.68
C TYR A 231 -22.65 10.13 29.14
N LEU A 232 -22.04 9.22 28.39
CA LEU A 232 -22.20 7.78 28.54
C LEU A 232 -20.85 7.10 28.70
N ASN A 233 -20.70 6.30 29.75
CA ASN A 233 -19.72 5.21 29.77
C ASN A 233 -20.46 3.91 29.43
N VAL A 234 -19.86 3.05 28.61
CA VAL A 234 -20.49 1.80 28.17
C VAL A 234 -19.55 0.61 28.40
N HIS A 235 -19.92 -0.29 29.31
CA HIS A 235 -19.14 -1.47 29.65
C HIS A 235 -19.86 -2.73 29.14
N VAL A 236 -19.25 -3.44 28.19
CA VAL A 236 -19.81 -4.64 27.54
C VAL A 236 -19.02 -5.87 27.97
N TYR A 237 -19.65 -6.76 28.73
CA TYR A 237 -19.05 -7.99 29.24
C TYR A 237 -19.51 -9.19 28.42
N GLY A 238 -18.57 -10.03 28.00
CA GLY A 238 -18.85 -11.19 27.16
C GLY A 238 -17.79 -12.29 27.21
N SER A 239 -18.01 -13.29 26.38
CA SER A 239 -17.13 -14.45 26.20
C SER A 239 -16.86 -14.68 24.71
N SER A 240 -15.63 -15.11 24.40
CA SER A 240 -15.14 -15.44 23.07
C SER A 240 -14.70 -16.90 23.02
N GLU A 241 -15.22 -17.67 22.06
CA GLU A 241 -14.77 -19.04 21.75
C GLU A 241 -13.34 -19.07 21.16
N SER A 242 -12.84 -17.93 20.67
CA SER A 242 -11.49 -17.82 20.11
C SER A 242 -10.45 -17.53 21.19
N THR A 243 -9.40 -18.36 21.22
CA THR A 243 -8.17 -18.18 22.00
C THR A 243 -7.06 -17.47 21.22
N ASP A 244 -7.26 -17.17 19.93
CA ASP A 244 -6.32 -16.37 19.14
C ASP A 244 -6.49 -14.88 19.46
N LYS A 245 -5.42 -14.26 19.97
CA LYS A 245 -5.37 -12.83 20.29
C LYS A 245 -5.72 -11.93 19.10
N ARG A 246 -5.34 -12.30 17.87
CA ARG A 246 -5.68 -11.50 16.67
C ARG A 246 -7.18 -11.52 16.38
N SER A 247 -7.82 -12.68 16.55
CA SER A 247 -9.27 -12.84 16.40
C SER A 247 -10.05 -12.16 17.52
N LEU A 248 -9.55 -12.20 18.75
CA LEU A 248 -10.11 -11.49 19.91
C LEU A 248 -10.02 -9.96 19.72
N GLU A 249 -8.87 -9.44 19.29
CA GLU A 249 -8.68 -8.03 18.88
C GLU A 249 -9.64 -7.56 17.77
N ILE A 250 -10.11 -8.48 16.91
CA ILE A 250 -11.08 -8.18 15.84
C ILE A 250 -12.51 -8.18 16.38
N ALA A 251 -12.83 -9.04 17.35
CA ALA A 251 -14.11 -9.03 18.05
C ALA A 251 -14.31 -7.72 18.84
N GLU A 252 -13.31 -7.31 19.63
CA GLU A 252 -13.31 -6.04 20.38
C GLU A 252 -13.58 -4.83 19.48
N LYS A 253 -12.82 -4.69 18.39
CA LYS A 253 -12.96 -3.56 17.46
C LYS A 253 -14.33 -3.54 16.78
N ARG A 254 -14.94 -4.70 16.53
CA ARG A 254 -16.33 -4.79 16.05
C ARG A 254 -17.33 -4.39 17.12
N LEU A 255 -17.13 -4.78 18.38
CA LEU A 255 -17.98 -4.35 19.50
C LEU A 255 -17.90 -2.83 19.74
N PHE A 256 -16.71 -2.22 19.75
CA PHE A 256 -16.56 -0.75 19.84
C PHE A 256 -17.30 -0.03 18.70
N HIS A 257 -17.22 -0.55 17.47
CA HIS A 257 -17.96 -0.02 16.34
C HIS A 257 -19.48 -0.15 16.52
N ILE A 258 -19.98 -1.32 16.95
CA ILE A 258 -21.41 -1.58 17.19
C ILE A 258 -21.98 -0.63 18.26
N VAL A 259 -21.27 -0.44 19.38
CA VAL A 259 -21.63 0.52 20.43
C VAL A 259 -21.72 1.94 19.83
N SER A 260 -20.65 2.38 19.16
CA SER A 260 -20.57 3.73 18.56
C SER A 260 -21.67 4.00 17.51
N LYS A 261 -21.96 2.99 16.69
CA LYS A 261 -22.95 3.03 15.60
C LYS A 261 -24.39 3.15 16.12
N HIS A 262 -24.71 2.50 17.23
CA HIS A 262 -26.08 2.43 17.76
C HIS A 262 -26.40 3.49 18.81
N ALA A 263 -25.40 4.18 19.38
CA ALA A 263 -25.63 5.25 20.37
C ALA A 263 -26.70 6.30 19.97
N PRO A 264 -26.82 6.75 18.70
CA PRO A 264 -27.87 7.67 18.26
C PRO A 264 -29.31 7.18 18.44
N ILE A 265 -29.55 5.92 18.83
CA ILE A 265 -30.87 5.45 19.30
C ILE A 265 -31.37 6.31 20.47
N ILE A 266 -30.49 6.68 21.42
CA ILE A 266 -30.87 7.46 22.60
C ILE A 266 -31.43 8.84 22.21
N LEU A 267 -30.89 9.48 21.17
CA LEU A 267 -31.41 10.75 20.64
C LEU A 267 -32.79 10.60 20.00
N ARG A 268 -33.08 9.46 19.35
CA ARG A 268 -34.39 9.22 18.71
C ARG A 268 -35.49 8.80 19.69
N GLU A 269 -35.11 8.22 20.82
CA GLU A 269 -36.03 7.59 21.79
C GLU A 269 -36.21 8.43 23.06
N ALA A 270 -35.34 9.42 23.30
CA ALA A 270 -35.40 10.28 24.49
C ALA A 270 -34.97 11.74 24.23
N GLU A 271 -34.77 12.16 22.98
CA GLU A 271 -34.40 13.54 22.56
C GLU A 271 -33.05 14.08 23.09
N TYR A 272 -32.36 13.35 23.97
CA TYR A 272 -31.03 13.68 24.46
C TYR A 272 -29.91 13.28 23.49
N LYS A 273 -28.98 14.20 23.20
CA LYS A 273 -27.79 13.89 22.39
C LYS A 273 -26.79 13.03 23.18
N PRO A 274 -26.49 11.78 22.75
CA PRO A 274 -25.50 10.94 23.40
C PRO A 274 -24.07 11.41 23.09
N ILE A 275 -23.20 11.41 24.10
CA ILE A 275 -21.75 11.57 23.97
C ILE A 275 -21.10 10.41 24.73
N LEU A 276 -20.52 9.47 23.98
CA LEU A 276 -19.72 8.39 24.54
C LEU A 276 -18.42 9.01 25.10
N ARG A 277 -18.16 8.84 26.41
CA ARG A 277 -16.94 9.27 27.09
C ARG A 277 -15.95 8.12 27.23
N ASP A 278 -16.40 7.00 27.76
CA ASP A 278 -15.62 5.77 27.90
C ASP A 278 -16.39 4.61 27.24
N ILE A 279 -15.66 3.66 26.68
CA ILE A 279 -16.20 2.39 26.21
C ILE A 279 -15.22 1.31 26.63
N SER A 280 -15.72 0.26 27.26
CA SER A 280 -14.93 -0.88 27.71
C SER A 280 -15.60 -2.16 27.24
N VAL A 281 -14.81 -3.08 26.71
CA VAL A 281 -15.25 -4.40 26.23
C VAL A 281 -14.40 -5.41 26.97
N VAL A 282 -15.04 -6.24 27.78
CA VAL A 282 -14.39 -7.30 28.56
C VAL A 282 -14.75 -8.64 27.94
N LEU A 283 -13.78 -9.29 27.29
CA LEU A 283 -13.95 -10.63 26.72
C LEU A 283 -13.08 -11.63 27.47
N ASN A 284 -13.68 -12.72 27.96
CA ASN A 284 -12.99 -13.78 28.71
C ASN A 284 -12.23 -13.30 29.99
N GLY A 285 -12.44 -12.06 30.42
CA GLY A 285 -11.75 -11.44 31.56
C GLY A 285 -10.62 -10.46 31.18
N GLU A 286 -10.24 -10.38 29.90
CA GLU A 286 -9.35 -9.30 29.42
C GLU A 286 -10.20 -8.05 29.12
N GLU A 287 -9.81 -6.89 29.68
CA GLU A 287 -10.44 -5.59 29.39
C GLU A 287 -9.72 -4.90 28.23
N ALA A 288 -10.46 -4.58 27.17
CA ALA A 288 -10.04 -3.70 26.11
C ALA A 288 -10.91 -2.43 26.07
N ARG A 289 -10.28 -1.32 25.67
CA ARG A 289 -10.95 -0.04 25.40
C ARG A 289 -10.66 0.35 23.95
N PRO A 290 -11.46 1.22 23.30
CA PRO A 290 -11.07 1.84 22.05
C PRO A 290 -9.67 2.43 22.17
N GLN A 291 -8.92 2.42 21.07
CA GLN A 291 -7.67 3.16 21.01
C GLN A 291 -8.01 4.65 20.94
N GLU A 292 -8.15 5.24 22.12
CA GLU A 292 -8.26 6.67 22.37
C GLU A 292 -7.20 7.40 21.54
N ILE A 293 -7.59 8.45 20.82
CA ILE A 293 -6.67 9.31 20.05
C ILE A 293 -5.98 10.29 21.03
N VAL A 294 -5.47 9.75 22.15
CA VAL A 294 -4.72 10.47 23.18
C VAL A 294 -3.29 10.65 22.71
N GLU A 295 -3.08 11.81 22.08
CA GLU A 295 -1.83 12.57 21.91
C GLU A 295 -0.65 11.92 21.15
N LYS A 296 -0.58 10.59 21.05
CA LYS A 296 0.52 9.84 20.38
C LYS A 296 0.60 10.08 18.88
N ASP A 297 -0.48 10.55 18.26
CA ASP A 297 -0.55 10.91 16.84
C ASP A 297 0.03 12.31 16.53
N LYS A 298 0.43 13.06 17.55
CA LYS A 298 1.00 14.40 17.38
C LYS A 298 2.38 14.33 16.73
N LYS A 299 2.46 14.70 15.45
CA LYS A 299 3.75 14.97 14.80
C LYS A 299 4.42 16.18 15.45
N LYS A 300 5.59 15.93 16.03
CA LYS A 300 6.53 16.93 16.50
C LYS A 300 7.45 17.29 15.34
N THR A 301 7.57 18.58 15.04
CA THR A 301 8.50 19.10 14.03
C THR A 301 9.41 20.13 14.69
N GLY A 302 10.72 20.05 14.45
CA GLY A 302 11.68 20.97 15.05
C GLY A 302 13.13 20.73 14.66
N ALA A 303 14.01 21.59 15.17
CA ALA A 303 15.45 21.47 15.00
C ALA A 303 16.02 20.38 15.92
N VAL A 304 16.85 19.50 15.35
CA VAL A 304 17.60 18.45 16.06
C VAL A 304 18.96 18.99 16.56
N THR A 305 19.49 20.04 15.94
CA THR A 305 20.77 20.69 16.25
C THR A 305 20.57 22.17 16.58
N LYS A 306 21.45 22.74 17.43
CA LYS A 306 21.37 24.14 17.88
C LYS A 306 21.53 25.17 16.74
N ASP A 307 22.15 24.76 15.64
CA ASP A 307 22.36 25.56 14.43
C ASP A 307 21.17 25.48 13.43
N GLY A 308 20.14 24.69 13.73
CA GLY A 308 18.98 24.51 12.86
C GLY A 308 19.23 23.74 11.56
N ARG A 309 20.47 23.28 11.28
CA ARG A 309 20.81 22.58 10.03
C ARG A 309 20.08 21.25 9.87
N ILE A 310 19.92 20.51 10.96
CA ILE A 310 19.15 19.26 10.98
C ILE A 310 17.75 19.55 11.53
N GLN A 311 16.74 19.28 10.71
CA GLN A 311 15.33 19.36 11.06
C GLN A 311 14.69 17.96 10.96
N LEU A 312 13.73 17.69 11.84
CA LEU A 312 13.02 16.41 11.94
C LEU A 312 11.53 16.68 12.10
N SER A 313 10.70 15.88 11.43
CA SER A 313 9.26 15.73 11.68
C SER A 313 8.95 14.24 11.91
N VAL A 314 8.41 13.91 13.09
CA VAL A 314 8.08 12.53 13.49
C VAL A 314 7.05 12.54 14.62
N LEU A 315 6.38 11.43 14.88
CA LEU A 315 5.55 11.24 16.07
C LEU A 315 6.34 11.55 17.36
N GLU A 316 5.70 12.23 18.31
CA GLU A 316 6.36 12.69 19.54
C GLU A 316 6.88 11.52 20.42
N ASP A 317 6.30 10.32 20.31
CA ASP A 317 6.71 9.12 21.05
C ASP A 317 8.11 8.59 20.68
N VAL A 318 8.46 8.58 19.39
CA VAL A 318 9.76 8.12 18.89
C VAL A 318 10.75 9.25 18.60
N TRP A 319 10.39 10.51 18.88
CA TRP A 319 11.24 11.69 18.69
C TRP A 319 12.67 11.53 19.25
N PRO A 320 12.91 11.02 20.48
CA PRO A 320 14.27 10.90 21.01
C PRO A 320 15.17 10.03 20.12
N TYR A 321 14.66 8.88 19.68
CA TYR A 321 15.39 7.92 18.85
C TYR A 321 15.70 8.49 17.47
N PHE A 322 14.72 9.06 16.78
CA PHE A 322 14.93 9.67 15.46
C PHE A 322 15.80 10.93 15.52
N SER A 323 15.78 11.69 16.62
CA SER A 323 16.69 12.82 16.82
C SER A 323 18.15 12.38 17.00
N ASN A 324 18.39 11.19 17.58
CA ASN A 324 19.74 10.62 17.65
C ASN A 324 20.19 10.06 16.29
N PHE A 325 19.33 9.27 15.65
CA PHE A 325 19.51 8.75 14.29
C PHE A 325 19.92 9.85 13.30
N ALA A 326 19.17 10.96 13.24
CA ALA A 326 19.44 12.07 12.32
C ALA A 326 20.82 12.72 12.56
N ARG A 327 21.27 12.82 13.83
CA ARG A 327 22.63 13.29 14.17
C ARG A 327 23.71 12.31 13.72
N THR A 328 23.51 11.01 13.98
CA THR A 328 24.49 9.98 13.61
C THR A 328 24.65 9.87 12.10
N VAL A 329 23.54 9.86 11.35
CA VAL A 329 23.55 9.85 9.88
C VAL A 329 24.29 11.06 9.33
N VAL A 330 23.95 12.28 9.76
CA VAL A 330 24.62 13.50 9.27
C VAL A 330 26.11 13.54 9.64
N LYS A 331 26.48 13.09 10.85
CA LYS A 331 27.89 12.98 11.26
C LYS A 331 28.68 11.97 10.41
N GLU A 332 28.08 10.85 10.02
CA GLU A 332 28.72 9.88 9.14
C GLU A 332 28.86 10.42 7.71
N LEU A 333 27.88 11.18 7.21
CA LEU A 333 27.99 11.89 5.93
C LEU A 333 29.12 12.93 5.94
N GLU A 334 29.22 13.75 6.99
CA GLU A 334 30.32 14.70 7.18
C GLU A 334 31.68 13.98 7.28
N THR A 335 31.73 12.78 7.89
CA THR A 335 32.93 11.93 7.97
C THR A 335 33.31 11.33 6.61
N ALA A 336 32.33 11.04 5.75
CA ALA A 336 32.52 10.58 4.37
C ALA A 336 32.86 11.72 3.37
N GLY A 337 33.14 12.93 3.86
CA GLY A 337 33.49 14.09 3.02
C GLY A 337 32.31 14.82 2.37
N MET A 338 31.08 14.49 2.77
CA MET A 338 29.85 15.17 2.32
C MET A 338 29.42 16.20 3.38
N LYS A 339 29.74 17.46 3.15
CA LYS A 339 29.43 18.56 4.08
C LYS A 339 27.96 18.93 3.98
N VAL A 340 27.18 18.55 4.99
CA VAL A 340 25.73 18.77 5.03
C VAL A 340 25.42 20.23 5.40
N THR A 341 24.77 20.96 4.48
CA THR A 341 24.37 22.36 4.71
C THR A 341 23.00 22.45 5.37
N LYS A 342 22.05 21.58 4.96
CA LYS A 342 20.71 21.43 5.53
C LYS A 342 20.23 20.00 5.33
N ALA A 343 19.55 19.43 6.33
CA ALA A 343 18.88 18.13 6.24
C ALA A 343 17.50 18.20 6.89
N TYR A 344 16.47 17.71 6.18
CA TYR A 344 15.10 17.60 6.66
C TYR A 344 14.64 16.15 6.58
N PHE A 345 14.37 15.55 7.75
CA PHE A 345 13.86 14.18 7.88
C PHE A 345 12.35 14.24 8.14
N ASP A 346 11.51 13.78 7.21
CA ASP A 346 10.08 13.54 7.45
C ASP A 346 9.81 12.04 7.60
N ILE A 347 9.44 11.65 8.81
CA ILE A 347 9.12 10.27 9.17
C ILE A 347 7.60 10.10 9.09
N LYS A 348 7.13 9.23 8.20
CA LYS A 348 5.70 8.91 8.02
C LYS A 348 5.39 7.53 8.61
N GLY A 349 4.12 7.17 8.68
CA GLY A 349 3.67 5.89 9.26
C GLY A 349 3.46 5.90 10.78
N ARG A 350 3.33 4.72 11.37
CA ARG A 350 3.00 4.50 12.81
C ARG A 350 3.60 3.21 13.38
N ARG A 351 3.17 2.07 12.84
CA ARG A 351 3.67 0.71 13.13
C ARG A 351 4.91 0.39 12.29
N GLU A 352 4.81 0.75 11.02
CA GLU A 352 5.89 0.82 10.05
C GLU A 352 6.21 2.32 9.89
N LEU A 353 7.50 2.66 9.74
CA LEU A 353 7.98 4.04 9.69
C LEU A 353 8.79 4.30 8.42
N GLU A 354 8.36 5.25 7.61
CA GLU A 354 8.97 5.59 6.33
C GLU A 354 9.86 6.82 6.50
N ILE A 355 11.16 6.66 6.26
CA ILE A 355 12.12 7.77 6.24
C ILE A 355 12.08 8.44 4.87
N ASN A 356 11.73 9.72 4.86
CA ASN A 356 11.91 10.63 3.73
C ASN A 356 12.99 11.64 4.13
N LEU A 357 14.04 11.79 3.32
CA LEU A 357 15.11 12.76 3.55
C LEU A 357 15.21 13.73 2.38
N SER A 358 15.14 15.04 2.66
CA SER A 358 15.57 16.09 1.73
C SER A 358 16.85 16.74 2.28
N ILE A 359 17.95 16.67 1.54
CA ILE A 359 19.29 17.03 2.04
C ILE A 359 20.11 17.81 1.01
N ALA A 360 20.69 18.92 1.46
CA ALA A 360 21.56 19.79 0.69
C ALA A 360 23.03 19.61 1.10
N VAL A 361 23.88 19.21 0.15
CA VAL A 361 25.25 18.72 0.38
C VAL A 361 26.26 19.46 -0.48
N GLU A 362 27.38 19.86 0.13
CA GLU A 362 28.61 20.28 -0.58
C GLU A 362 29.61 19.11 -0.55
N GLY A 363 30.07 18.63 -1.70
CA GLY A 363 31.00 17.50 -1.78
C GLY A 363 31.66 17.36 -3.16
N PRO A 364 32.70 16.51 -3.30
CA PRO A 364 33.45 16.29 -4.54
C PRO A 364 32.82 15.24 -5.47
N PHE A 365 31.69 14.64 -5.08
CA PHE A 365 31.06 13.51 -5.77
C PHE A 365 29.92 13.97 -6.68
N ASP A 366 29.63 13.19 -7.72
CA ASP A 366 28.43 13.37 -8.55
C ASP A 366 27.14 13.07 -7.75
N LYS A 367 26.00 13.48 -8.29
CA LYS A 367 24.71 13.32 -7.59
C LYS A 367 24.36 11.85 -7.33
N ALA A 368 24.60 10.94 -8.28
CA ALA A 368 24.22 9.54 -8.14
C ALA A 368 25.09 8.81 -7.11
N THR A 369 26.41 9.06 -7.08
CA THR A 369 27.30 8.53 -6.04
C THR A 369 26.95 9.11 -4.66
N THR A 370 26.65 10.41 -4.58
CA THR A 370 26.20 11.08 -3.35
C THR A 370 24.92 10.44 -2.81
N GLU A 371 23.89 10.33 -3.64
CA GLU A 371 22.59 9.74 -3.29
C GLU A 371 22.70 8.26 -2.89
N LYS A 372 23.46 7.46 -3.65
CA LYS A 372 23.74 6.05 -3.32
C LYS A 372 24.43 5.90 -1.97
N THR A 373 25.38 6.78 -1.65
CA THR A 373 26.10 6.75 -0.37
C THR A 373 25.17 7.13 0.79
N ILE A 374 24.36 8.20 0.62
CA ILE A 374 23.34 8.60 1.59
C ILE A 374 22.32 7.49 1.83
N ARG A 375 21.77 6.88 0.77
CA ARG A 375 20.79 5.80 0.87
C ARG A 375 21.36 4.55 1.56
N THR A 376 22.64 4.25 1.34
CA THR A 376 23.36 3.15 2.02
C THR A 376 23.49 3.40 3.52
N ILE A 377 23.95 4.60 3.91
CA ILE A 377 24.10 5.00 5.33
C ILE A 377 22.73 5.03 6.02
N LEU A 378 21.72 5.65 5.41
CA LEU A 378 20.34 5.65 5.90
C LEU A 378 19.80 4.24 6.14
N SER A 379 19.95 3.34 5.15
CA SER A 379 19.39 1.99 5.24
C SER A 379 20.05 1.15 6.33
N ARG A 380 21.35 1.35 6.58
CA ARG A 380 22.08 0.66 7.66
C ARG A 380 21.58 1.14 9.03
N HIS A 381 21.60 2.45 9.28
CA HIS A 381 21.09 3.03 10.53
C HIS A 381 19.59 2.78 10.74
N ALA A 382 18.79 2.70 9.68
CA ALA A 382 17.36 2.39 9.77
C ALA A 382 17.12 0.95 10.23
N LYS A 383 17.94 -0.02 9.77
CA LYS A 383 17.89 -1.41 10.22
C LYS A 383 18.36 -1.55 11.68
N GLU A 384 19.44 -0.86 12.06
CA GLU A 384 19.92 -0.78 13.45
C GLU A 384 18.82 -0.21 14.38
N LEU A 385 18.22 0.94 14.01
CA LEU A 385 17.12 1.57 14.74
C LEU A 385 15.85 0.69 14.79
N SER A 386 15.49 0.03 13.69
CA SER A 386 14.33 -0.86 13.59
C SER A 386 14.40 -1.97 14.63
N SER A 387 15.57 -2.60 14.78
CA SER A 387 15.80 -3.60 15.82
C SER A 387 15.77 -3.03 17.24
N SER A 388 16.18 -1.75 17.40
CA SER A 388 16.25 -1.07 18.70
C SER A 388 14.89 -0.62 19.25
N ILE A 389 13.92 -0.28 18.37
CA ILE A 389 12.57 0.18 18.78
C ILE A 389 11.45 -0.84 18.47
N ASN A 390 11.79 -2.01 17.95
CA ASN A 390 10.86 -3.07 17.52
C ASN A 390 9.71 -2.55 16.63
N ARG A 391 10.05 -1.71 15.64
CA ARG A 391 9.15 -1.25 14.57
C ARG A 391 9.84 -1.46 13.22
N TYR A 392 9.07 -1.74 12.18
CA TYR A 392 9.62 -1.83 10.82
C TYR A 392 9.97 -0.41 10.33
N ILE A 393 11.14 -0.23 9.71
CA ILE A 393 11.60 1.08 9.23
C ILE A 393 12.15 0.94 7.81
N THR A 394 11.66 1.76 6.89
CA THR A 394 12.05 1.76 5.48
C THR A 394 12.62 3.12 5.06
N VAL A 395 13.49 3.13 4.05
CA VAL A 395 13.97 4.36 3.40
C VAL A 395 13.22 4.50 2.09
N HIS A 396 12.33 5.48 2.01
CA HIS A 396 11.47 5.71 0.85
C HIS A 396 12.16 6.68 -0.13
N ASN A 397 11.97 7.98 0.07
CA ASN A 397 12.53 9.05 -0.77
C ASN A 397 13.82 9.66 -0.18
N VAL A 398 14.79 10.00 -1.05
CA VAL A 398 16.07 10.63 -0.70
C VAL A 398 16.38 11.74 -1.73
N GLU A 399 15.93 12.95 -1.46
CA GLU A 399 16.12 14.11 -2.33
C GLU A 399 17.48 14.77 -2.04
N VAL A 400 18.41 14.67 -2.98
CA VAL A 400 19.74 15.29 -2.87
C VAL A 400 19.83 16.57 -3.72
N GLU A 401 20.10 17.69 -3.06
CA GLU A 401 20.52 18.95 -3.67
C GLU A 401 22.05 19.08 -3.53
N LEU A 402 22.77 19.16 -4.65
CA LEU A 402 24.19 19.50 -4.64
C LEU A 402 24.33 21.03 -4.62
N VAL A 403 24.95 21.55 -3.56
CA VAL A 403 25.23 22.98 -3.45
C VAL A 403 26.56 23.26 -4.14
N GLU A 404 26.51 23.73 -5.38
CA GLU A 404 27.71 24.18 -6.09
C GLU A 404 28.42 25.29 -5.29
N ARG A 405 29.72 25.10 -5.06
CA ARG A 405 30.53 26.05 -4.30
C ARG A 405 30.65 27.36 -5.08
N SER A 406 29.93 28.40 -4.64
CA SER A 406 29.94 29.73 -5.24
C SER A 406 31.28 30.44 -5.04
N LEU A 407 32.25 30.09 -5.90
CA LEU A 407 33.61 30.62 -5.90
C LEU A 407 33.63 32.10 -6.31
N LYS A 408 33.41 32.99 -5.34
CA LYS A 408 33.84 34.38 -5.43
C LYS A 408 35.36 34.41 -5.68
N ARG A 409 35.75 34.69 -6.92
CA ARG A 409 37.15 34.82 -7.37
C ARG A 409 37.92 35.85 -6.52
N PRO A 410 39.08 35.46 -5.99
CA PRO A 410 40.31 36.23 -6.19
C PRO A 410 41.27 35.51 -7.16
N ALA A 411 42.44 36.12 -7.38
CA ALA A 411 43.42 35.76 -8.41
C ALA A 411 44.12 34.39 -8.20
N PRO A 412 44.63 33.74 -9.28
CA PRO A 412 45.23 32.40 -9.19
C PRO A 412 46.65 32.41 -8.61
N ALA A 413 46.93 31.45 -7.73
CA ALA A 413 48.28 31.14 -7.22
C ALA A 413 48.72 29.73 -7.68
N LYS A 414 50.01 29.57 -8.00
CA LYS A 414 50.59 28.29 -8.50
C LYS A 414 50.96 27.33 -7.36
N LYS A 415 50.66 26.04 -7.54
CA LYS A 415 51.41 24.79 -7.16
C LYS A 415 50.41 23.60 -7.24
N THR A 416 50.61 22.48 -7.95
CA THR A 416 51.67 21.42 -7.93
C THR A 416 51.82 20.74 -6.56
N VAL A 417 51.74 19.42 -6.36
CA VAL A 417 51.45 18.20 -7.20
C VAL A 417 50.83 17.14 -6.22
N THR A 418 50.58 15.84 -6.45
CA THR A 418 51.07 14.81 -7.41
C THR A 418 50.09 13.61 -7.48
N SER A 419 49.96 12.93 -8.62
CA SER A 419 49.56 11.50 -8.67
C SER A 419 50.05 10.83 -9.97
N GLY A 420 51.19 10.14 -9.94
CA GLY A 420 51.89 9.67 -11.15
C GLY A 420 51.12 8.66 -12.00
N LYS A 421 50.35 7.76 -11.38
CA LYS A 421 49.66 6.67 -12.09
C LYS A 421 48.54 7.15 -13.01
N ALA A 422 47.87 8.26 -12.68
CA ALA A 422 46.83 8.82 -13.55
C ALA A 422 47.44 9.41 -14.84
N ALA A 423 48.62 10.04 -14.75
CA ALA A 423 49.34 10.56 -15.91
C ALA A 423 49.85 9.45 -16.83
N GLU A 424 50.37 8.34 -16.29
CA GLU A 424 50.74 7.16 -17.09
C GLU A 424 49.53 6.56 -17.83
N ILE A 425 48.37 6.45 -17.17
CA ILE A 425 47.15 5.90 -17.78
C ILE A 425 46.65 6.81 -18.90
N LEU A 426 46.66 8.14 -18.71
CA LEU A 426 46.29 9.09 -19.74
C LEU A 426 47.27 9.06 -20.93
N ALA A 427 48.59 9.01 -20.68
CA ALA A 427 49.58 8.90 -21.74
C ALA A 427 49.47 7.58 -22.52
N LYS A 428 49.23 6.45 -21.84
CA LYS A 428 48.99 5.15 -22.48
C LYS A 428 47.67 5.15 -23.26
N LYS A 429 46.63 5.84 -22.79
CA LYS A 429 45.37 6.03 -23.51
C LYS A 429 45.57 6.87 -24.79
N GLU A 430 46.28 7.99 -24.70
CA GLU A 430 46.57 8.86 -25.86
C GLU A 430 47.42 8.14 -26.93
N LEU A 431 48.35 7.28 -26.51
CA LEU A 431 49.11 6.40 -27.42
C LEU A 431 48.22 5.33 -28.06
N LEU A 432 47.32 4.69 -27.30
CA LEU A 432 46.34 3.75 -27.84
C LEU A 432 45.35 4.41 -28.80
N GLU A 433 44.92 5.64 -28.53
CA GLU A 433 44.01 6.38 -29.41
C GLU A 433 44.69 6.74 -30.73
N LYS A 434 45.97 7.15 -30.71
CA LYS A 434 46.76 7.38 -31.93
C LYS A 434 47.06 6.10 -32.70
N GLU A 435 47.29 4.98 -32.01
CA GLU A 435 47.50 3.69 -32.66
C GLU A 435 46.20 3.14 -33.28
N VAL A 436 45.06 3.34 -32.63
CA VAL A 436 43.73 3.03 -33.20
C VAL A 436 43.42 3.96 -34.39
N GLU A 437 43.74 5.26 -34.32
CA GLU A 437 43.59 6.19 -35.43
C GLU A 437 44.48 5.79 -36.63
N ARG A 438 45.71 5.32 -36.35
CA ARG A 438 46.64 4.77 -37.36
C ARG A 438 46.08 3.52 -38.01
N LEU A 439 45.58 2.56 -37.22
CA LEU A 439 44.97 1.32 -37.73
C LEU A 439 43.68 1.57 -38.53
N LEU A 440 42.88 2.58 -38.15
CA LEU A 440 41.68 2.97 -38.92
C LEU A 440 42.04 3.64 -40.26
N LYS A 441 43.14 4.40 -40.32
CA LYS A 441 43.68 4.97 -41.56
C LYS A 441 44.32 3.91 -42.45
N GLU A 442 45.06 2.97 -41.88
CA GLU A 442 45.62 1.81 -42.59
C GLU A 442 44.52 0.85 -43.11
N ALA A 443 43.32 0.88 -42.52
CA ALA A 443 42.13 0.16 -43.02
C ALA A 443 41.34 0.91 -44.11
N GLY A 444 41.67 2.16 -44.44
CA GLY A 444 41.09 2.90 -45.57
C GLY A 444 39.63 3.35 -45.42
N ILE A 445 39.14 3.59 -44.20
CA ILE A 445 37.72 3.89 -43.92
C ILE A 445 37.49 5.38 -43.60
N GLU A 446 37.69 6.28 -44.57
CA GLU A 446 37.53 7.74 -44.34
C GLU A 446 36.11 8.30 -44.64
N GLU A 447 35.25 7.61 -45.40
CA GLU A 447 33.96 8.17 -45.87
C GLU A 447 32.74 7.97 -44.94
N LEU A 448 32.87 7.28 -43.80
CA LEU A 448 31.73 6.99 -42.90
C LEU A 448 31.65 7.87 -41.63
N ALA A 449 32.65 8.70 -41.34
CA ALA A 449 32.64 9.56 -40.16
C ALA A 449 31.45 10.55 -40.13
N PRO A 450 31.21 11.41 -41.14
CA PRO A 450 30.07 12.34 -41.12
C PRO A 450 28.73 11.59 -41.17
N LEU A 451 28.64 10.57 -42.02
CA LEU A 451 27.44 9.75 -42.23
C LEU A 451 26.99 8.99 -40.97
N THR A 452 27.91 8.66 -40.06
CA THR A 452 27.58 8.01 -38.77
C THR A 452 27.26 9.00 -37.65
N GLU A 453 27.72 10.26 -37.72
CA GLU A 453 27.22 11.30 -36.80
C GLU A 453 25.82 11.78 -37.18
N GLU A 454 25.56 12.03 -38.46
CA GLU A 454 24.24 12.48 -38.93
C GLU A 454 23.17 11.43 -38.68
N LYS A 455 23.44 10.15 -39.00
CA LYS A 455 22.51 9.05 -38.71
C LYS A 455 22.36 8.74 -37.22
N LYS A 456 23.35 9.07 -36.37
CA LYS A 456 23.16 9.03 -34.90
C LYS A 456 22.21 10.12 -34.44
N LYS A 457 22.40 11.37 -34.90
CA LYS A 457 21.48 12.49 -34.57
C LYS A 457 20.06 12.23 -35.05
N GLU A 458 19.90 11.71 -36.28
CA GLU A 458 18.60 11.32 -36.85
C GLU A 458 17.92 10.18 -36.07
N ALA A 459 18.68 9.16 -35.66
CA ALA A 459 18.19 8.09 -34.79
C ALA A 459 17.84 8.58 -33.38
N GLU A 460 18.67 9.43 -32.78
CA GLU A 460 18.42 10.04 -31.46
C GLU A 460 17.18 10.94 -31.49
N GLU A 461 17.01 11.80 -32.50
CA GLU A 461 15.78 12.58 -32.68
C GLU A 461 14.55 11.69 -32.87
N THR A 462 14.66 10.60 -33.63
CA THR A 462 13.54 9.68 -33.86
C THR A 462 13.15 8.94 -32.57
N LEU A 463 14.13 8.51 -31.77
CA LEU A 463 13.92 7.89 -30.46
C LEU A 463 13.44 8.87 -29.39
N LEU A 464 13.79 10.15 -29.48
CA LEU A 464 13.26 11.20 -28.61
C LEU A 464 11.80 11.53 -28.98
N ARG A 465 11.49 11.77 -30.26
CA ARG A 465 10.13 12.03 -30.74
C ARG A 465 9.16 10.91 -30.36
N SER A 466 9.57 9.64 -30.49
CA SER A 466 8.73 8.48 -30.12
C SER A 466 8.41 8.37 -28.62
N ARG A 467 9.13 9.09 -27.75
CA ARG A 467 8.82 9.21 -26.31
C ARG A 467 8.13 10.52 -25.94
N ILE A 468 8.45 11.60 -26.66
CA ILE A 468 7.90 12.94 -26.42
C ILE A 468 6.42 13.02 -26.82
N GLU A 469 6.03 12.49 -27.98
CA GLU A 469 4.63 12.61 -28.44
C GLU A 469 3.63 11.90 -27.50
N PRO A 470 3.87 10.65 -27.06
CA PRO A 470 3.00 10.00 -26.06
C PRO A 470 3.00 10.71 -24.70
N ALA A 471 4.14 11.26 -24.27
CA ALA A 471 4.22 12.04 -23.04
C ALA A 471 3.37 13.33 -23.11
N ILE A 472 3.40 14.03 -24.25
CA ILE A 472 2.62 15.25 -24.47
C ILE A 472 1.13 14.96 -24.62
N GLU A 473 0.75 13.86 -25.28
CA GLU A 473 -0.65 13.42 -25.33
C GLU A 473 -1.19 13.03 -23.95
N THR A 474 -0.44 12.23 -23.18
CA THR A 474 -0.81 11.88 -21.80
C THR A 474 -0.87 13.12 -20.89
N LEU A 475 0.07 14.07 -21.03
CA LEU A 475 0.04 15.35 -20.30
C LEU A 475 -1.24 16.14 -20.61
N LYS A 476 -1.57 16.32 -21.89
CA LYS A 476 -2.78 17.01 -22.35
C LYS A 476 -4.05 16.32 -21.80
N ASN A 477 -4.11 14.99 -21.87
CA ASN A 477 -5.27 14.22 -21.44
C ASN A 477 -5.46 14.23 -19.91
N ARG A 478 -4.38 14.10 -19.12
CA ARG A 478 -4.46 14.18 -17.65
C ARG A 478 -4.80 15.58 -17.15
N ILE A 479 -4.20 16.63 -17.73
CA ILE A 479 -4.61 18.02 -17.42
C ILE A 479 -6.09 18.22 -17.76
N HIS A 480 -6.55 17.76 -18.93
CA HIS A 480 -7.96 17.88 -19.33
C HIS A 480 -8.94 17.09 -18.44
N ALA A 481 -8.50 15.99 -17.81
CA ALA A 481 -9.29 15.23 -16.84
C ALA A 481 -9.34 15.93 -15.47
N GLU A 482 -8.18 16.24 -14.89
CA GLU A 482 -8.06 16.85 -13.55
C GLU A 482 -8.71 18.24 -13.50
N LEU A 483 -8.53 19.08 -14.52
CA LEU A 483 -9.11 20.43 -14.54
C LEU A 483 -10.65 20.44 -14.59
N LYS A 484 -11.30 19.33 -14.96
CA LYS A 484 -12.76 19.18 -14.89
C LYS A 484 -13.27 18.84 -13.49
N LEU A 485 -12.41 18.36 -12.60
CA LEU A 485 -12.78 17.95 -11.24
C LEU A 485 -12.64 19.08 -10.21
N ILE A 486 -12.16 20.26 -10.63
CA ILE A 486 -11.95 21.41 -9.74
C ILE A 486 -13.31 22.02 -9.36
N PRO A 487 -13.69 22.03 -8.07
CA PRO A 487 -15.01 22.48 -7.65
C PRO A 487 -15.19 24.00 -7.79
N ARG A 488 -16.44 24.44 -8.02
CA ARG A 488 -16.85 25.86 -8.17
C ARG A 488 -16.36 26.56 -9.44
N VAL A 489 -15.80 25.82 -10.41
CA VAL A 489 -15.45 26.32 -11.74
C VAL A 489 -15.80 25.31 -12.82
N THR A 490 -16.52 25.75 -13.85
CA THR A 490 -16.78 24.93 -15.04
C THR A 490 -15.62 25.10 -16.03
N PHE A 491 -14.77 24.09 -16.17
CA PHE A 491 -13.74 24.05 -17.21
C PHE A 491 -14.36 24.18 -18.62
N LYS A 492 -13.72 24.97 -19.51
CA LYS A 492 -14.18 25.19 -20.90
C LYS A 492 -13.24 24.62 -21.94
N TRP A 493 -11.94 24.97 -21.90
CA TRP A 493 -10.96 24.50 -22.87
C TRP A 493 -9.53 24.60 -22.33
N LEU A 494 -8.64 23.80 -22.94
CA LEU A 494 -7.21 23.73 -22.69
C LEU A 494 -6.50 23.84 -24.04
N LYS A 495 -5.56 24.78 -24.15
CA LYS A 495 -4.58 24.85 -25.24
C LYS A 495 -3.21 24.52 -24.64
N LEU A 496 -2.54 23.53 -25.22
CA LEU A 496 -1.17 23.14 -24.88
C LEU A 496 -0.36 23.19 -26.17
N ASN A 497 0.67 24.02 -26.17
CA ASN A 497 1.69 24.08 -27.23
C ASN A 497 3.00 23.58 -26.62
N HIS A 498 3.86 22.96 -27.43
CA HIS A 498 5.15 22.46 -26.96
C HIS A 498 6.28 22.85 -27.91
N GLU A 499 7.50 22.93 -27.39
CA GLU A 499 8.73 23.26 -28.11
C GLU A 499 9.84 22.34 -27.59
N ILE A 500 10.52 21.61 -28.48
CA ILE A 500 11.60 20.69 -28.12
C ILE A 500 12.94 21.42 -28.26
N GLN A 501 13.73 21.49 -27.20
CA GLN A 501 15.08 22.04 -27.20
C GLN A 501 16.05 21.03 -26.59
N GLY A 502 16.76 20.30 -27.46
CA GLY A 502 17.57 19.15 -27.06
C GLY A 502 16.71 18.07 -26.39
N SER A 503 17.10 17.65 -25.18
CA SER A 503 16.37 16.65 -24.38
C SER A 503 15.26 17.24 -23.48
N THR A 504 15.02 18.54 -23.53
CA THR A 504 13.99 19.22 -22.72
C THR A 504 12.82 19.68 -23.59
N VAL A 505 11.60 19.40 -23.12
CA VAL A 505 10.36 19.83 -23.78
C VAL A 505 9.75 20.98 -22.97
N TYR A 506 9.69 22.15 -23.59
CA TYR A 506 9.07 23.34 -23.02
C TYR A 506 7.59 23.37 -23.40
N VAL A 507 6.70 23.60 -22.43
CA VAL A 507 5.25 23.64 -22.65
C VAL A 507 4.64 25.00 -22.31
N ASP A 508 3.85 25.53 -23.23
CA ASP A 508 3.05 26.75 -23.07
C ASP A 508 1.57 26.35 -22.95
N ILE A 509 1.03 26.49 -21.73
CA ILE A 509 -0.29 26.00 -21.34
C ILE A 509 -1.23 27.17 -21.07
N GLU A 510 -2.43 27.12 -21.65
CA GLU A 510 -3.49 28.10 -21.45
C GLU A 510 -4.82 27.38 -21.21
N ALA A 511 -5.47 27.66 -20.08
CA ALA A 511 -6.72 27.02 -19.68
C ALA A 511 -7.79 28.05 -19.36
N SER A 512 -9.02 27.80 -19.79
CA SER A 512 -10.17 28.68 -19.56
C SER A 512 -11.29 28.00 -18.79
N PHE A 513 -11.85 28.73 -17.83
CA PHE A 513 -12.91 28.30 -16.92
C PHE A 513 -13.98 29.40 -16.83
N VAL A 514 -15.20 29.00 -16.45
CA VAL A 514 -16.24 29.92 -15.97
C VAL A 514 -16.44 29.72 -14.47
N LYS A 515 -16.58 30.80 -13.71
CA LYS A 515 -16.79 30.75 -12.25
C LYS A 515 -18.24 30.41 -11.93
N GLU A 516 -18.46 29.42 -11.06
CA GLU A 516 -19.81 29.03 -10.65
C GLU A 516 -20.28 29.89 -9.49
N SER A 517 -21.28 30.74 -9.74
CA SER A 517 -21.91 31.62 -8.75
C SER A 517 -22.87 30.83 -7.84
N VAL A 518 -22.34 29.90 -7.04
CA VAL A 518 -23.12 29.08 -6.12
C VAL A 518 -23.66 29.95 -4.98
N GLY A 519 -24.95 30.28 -5.03
CA GLY A 519 -25.64 30.94 -3.93
C GLY A 519 -25.71 30.03 -2.71
N GLY A 520 -25.14 30.46 -1.58
CA GLY A 520 -25.23 29.71 -0.32
C GLY A 520 -26.63 29.74 0.27
N LEU A 521 -26.97 28.74 1.10
CA LEU A 521 -28.29 28.58 1.74
C LEU A 521 -28.80 29.79 2.56
N PHE A 522 -27.91 30.76 2.84
CA PHE A 522 -28.19 31.98 3.61
C PHE A 522 -27.86 33.28 2.83
N GLY A 523 -27.80 33.23 1.49
CA GLY A 523 -27.58 34.41 0.63
C GLY A 523 -26.17 35.02 0.66
N ALA A 524 -25.33 34.67 1.63
CA ALA A 524 -23.95 35.12 1.71
C ALA A 524 -23.07 34.45 0.64
N TYR A 525 -22.62 35.24 -0.34
CA TYR A 525 -21.65 34.83 -1.36
C TYR A 525 -20.26 34.59 -0.74
N SER A 526 -20.04 33.40 -0.19
CA SER A 526 -18.72 32.91 0.26
C SER A 526 -17.82 32.53 -0.93
N GLY A 527 -17.61 33.49 -1.82
CA GLY A 527 -16.79 33.36 -3.01
C GLY A 527 -15.33 33.12 -2.66
N VAL A 528 -14.75 32.05 -3.22
CA VAL A 528 -13.29 31.89 -3.25
C VAL A 528 -12.72 32.98 -4.17
N SER A 529 -11.60 33.61 -3.77
CA SER A 529 -10.97 34.64 -4.59
C SER A 529 -10.36 34.06 -5.86
N ASP A 530 -10.33 34.85 -6.92
CA ASP A 530 -9.89 34.42 -8.25
C ASP A 530 -8.40 34.05 -8.26
N GLU A 531 -7.60 34.70 -7.42
CA GLU A 531 -6.17 34.42 -7.23
C GLU A 531 -5.96 33.05 -6.60
N ARG A 532 -6.83 32.63 -5.68
CA ARG A 532 -6.78 31.30 -5.07
C ARG A 532 -7.20 30.23 -6.08
N ILE A 533 -8.32 30.43 -6.79
CA ILE A 533 -8.75 29.53 -7.88
C ILE A 533 -7.63 29.37 -8.92
N LYS A 534 -7.01 30.47 -9.38
CA LYS A 534 -5.88 30.45 -10.32
C LYS A 534 -4.65 29.72 -9.75
N ARG A 535 -4.37 29.87 -8.45
CA ARG A 535 -3.27 29.17 -7.78
C ARG A 535 -3.53 27.67 -7.71
N ASP A 536 -4.69 27.26 -7.23
CA ASP A 536 -5.09 25.85 -7.08
C ASP A 536 -5.04 25.13 -8.45
N ILE A 537 -5.51 25.78 -9.53
CA ILE A 537 -5.35 25.32 -10.93
C ILE A 537 -3.87 25.20 -11.35
N THR A 538 -3.06 26.21 -11.04
CA THR A 538 -1.63 26.26 -11.43
C THR A 538 -0.81 25.20 -10.69
N GLU A 539 -1.11 24.93 -9.42
CA GLU A 539 -0.48 23.86 -8.64
C GLU A 539 -0.86 22.48 -9.20
N THR A 540 -2.14 22.26 -9.55
CA THR A 540 -2.59 21.03 -10.23
C THR A 540 -1.87 20.81 -11.57
N ILE A 541 -1.74 21.83 -12.42
CA ILE A 541 -1.00 21.72 -13.70
C ILE A 541 0.48 21.37 -13.43
N ASN A 542 1.14 22.06 -12.49
CA ASN A 542 2.54 21.80 -12.15
C ASN A 542 2.77 20.40 -11.55
N ARG A 543 1.81 19.85 -10.81
CA ARG A 543 1.84 18.46 -10.33
C ARG A 543 1.87 17.49 -11.51
N ILE A 544 0.89 17.58 -12.41
CA ILE A 544 0.74 16.66 -13.55
C ILE A 544 1.94 16.74 -14.51
N ILE A 545 2.55 17.92 -14.70
CA ILE A 545 3.81 18.06 -15.46
C ILE A 545 4.93 17.21 -14.83
N ARG A 546 5.10 17.23 -13.50
CA ARG A 546 6.13 16.43 -12.80
C ARG A 546 5.82 14.94 -12.91
N ASP A 547 4.57 14.56 -12.70
CA ASP A 547 4.12 13.16 -12.73
C ASP A 547 4.43 12.54 -14.10
N VAL A 548 4.01 13.20 -15.19
CA VAL A 548 4.23 12.72 -16.57
C VAL A 548 5.70 12.84 -17.00
N SER A 549 6.42 13.87 -16.54
CA SER A 549 7.87 14.02 -16.78
C SER A 549 8.68 12.87 -16.18
N SER A 550 8.28 12.41 -14.98
CA SER A 550 8.88 11.24 -14.32
C SER A 550 8.54 9.94 -15.05
N GLU A 551 7.25 9.71 -15.30
CA GLU A 551 6.71 8.48 -15.90
C GLU A 551 7.29 8.16 -17.29
N TYR A 552 7.39 9.17 -18.16
CA TYR A 552 7.96 9.01 -19.50
C TYR A 552 9.47 9.24 -19.56
N SER A 553 10.10 9.61 -18.43
CA SER A 553 11.52 10.02 -18.35
C SER A 553 11.90 11.13 -19.35
N VAL A 554 10.96 12.02 -19.65
CA VAL A 554 11.14 13.20 -20.53
C VAL A 554 11.22 14.44 -19.65
N ALA A 555 12.20 15.31 -19.83
CA ALA A 555 12.32 16.54 -19.05
C ALA A 555 11.31 17.59 -19.54
N ILE A 556 10.12 17.65 -18.94
CA ILE A 556 9.07 18.61 -19.31
C ILE A 556 9.15 19.84 -18.39
N ARG A 557 9.15 21.06 -18.96
CA ARG A 557 9.19 22.32 -18.18
C ARG A 557 8.13 23.31 -18.65
N PRO A 558 7.33 23.90 -17.74
CA PRO A 558 6.41 24.97 -18.10
C PRO A 558 7.19 26.23 -18.47
N LYS A 559 6.91 26.77 -19.65
CA LYS A 559 7.46 28.04 -20.17
C LYS A 559 6.50 29.20 -19.89
N LYS A 560 5.20 28.96 -20.03
CA LYS A 560 4.11 29.84 -19.60
C LYS A 560 2.90 29.01 -19.17
N ILE A 561 2.24 29.44 -18.08
CA ILE A 561 0.91 28.94 -17.68
C ILE A 561 -0.01 30.15 -17.60
N ASN A 562 -1.13 30.14 -18.33
CA ASN A 562 -2.15 31.18 -18.29
C ASN A 562 -3.51 30.59 -17.87
N VAL A 563 -4.18 31.21 -16.91
CA VAL A 563 -5.46 30.75 -16.36
C VAL A 563 -6.51 31.85 -16.49
N ILE A 564 -7.41 31.66 -17.46
CA ILE A 564 -8.48 32.59 -17.80
C ILE A 564 -9.75 32.18 -17.05
N LEU A 565 -10.10 32.92 -15.99
CA LEU A 565 -11.42 32.85 -15.37
C LEU A 565 -12.36 33.85 -16.07
N ARG A 566 -13.65 33.51 -16.16
CA ARG A 566 -14.74 34.30 -16.72
C ARG A 566 -16.01 34.13 -15.89
#